data_AF-R6ZND6-F1
#
_entry.id   AF-R6ZND6-F1
#
_cell.length_a   1.000
_cell.length_b   1.000
_cell.length_c   1.000
_cell.angle_alpha   90.00
_cell.angle_beta   90.00
_cell.angle_gamma   90.00
#
_symmetry.space_group_name_H-M   'P 1'
#
loop_
_entity.id
_entity.type
_entity.pdbx_description
1 polymer ?
#
loop_
_entity_poly.entity_id
_entity_poly.type
_entity_poly.pdbx_seq_one_letter_code
_entity_poly.pdbx_strand_id
1 'polypeptide(L)' 'MTREELKERIDGLMRQYADEEIDGATYAENMIELTTSVQNENNEE' A
#
# COMPACT_ATOMS: atom_id res chain seq x y z
N MET A 1 4.83 -9.84 5.22
CA MET A 1 4.88 -9.52 3.79
C MET A 1 6.32 -9.49 3.35
N THR A 2 6.59 -9.99 2.15
CA THR A 2 7.87 -9.78 1.48
C THR A 2 7.90 -8.41 0.79
N ARG A 3 9.10 -7.93 0.49
CA ARG A 3 9.30 -6.68 -0.25
C ARG A 3 8.68 -6.70 -1.65
N GLU A 4 8.57 -7.88 -2.26
CA GLU A 4 7.93 -8.08 -3.56
C GLU A 4 6.41 -7.93 -3.49
N GLU A 5 5.78 -8.57 -2.50
CA GLU A 5 4.33 -8.43 -2.27
C GLU A 5 3.93 -6.99 -1.94
N LEU A 6 4.77 -6.28 -1.18
CA LEU A 6 4.56 -4.85 -0.90
C LEU A 6 4.61 -4.02 -2.19
N LYS A 7 5.57 -4.31 -3.06
CA LYS A 7 5.70 -3.63 -4.36
C LYS A 7 4.49 -3.87 -5.25
N GLU A 8 4.04 -5.12 -5.39
CA GLU A 8 2.85 -5.43 -6.19
C GLU A 8 1.60 -4.71 -5.66
N ARG A 9 1.45 -4.62 -4.35
CA ARG A 9 0.29 -3.92 -3.76
C ARG A 9 0.33 -2.42 -4.03
N ILE A 10 1.50 -1.79 -3.89
CA ILE A 10 1.70 -0.37 -4.20
C ILE A 10 1.49 -0.10 -5.70
N ASP A 11 2.02 -0.96 -6.58
CA ASP A 11 1.86 -0.83 -8.04
C ASP A 11 0.39 -0.95 -8.45
N GLY A 12 -0.36 -1.89 -7.85
CA GLY A 12 -1.81 -2.02 -8.06
C GLY A 12 -2.60 -0.81 -7.54
N LEU A 13 -2.18 -0.24 -6.40
CA LEU A 13 -2.77 0.98 -5.86
C LEU A 13 -2.53 2.19 -6.77
N MET A 14 -1.32 2.32 -7.31
CA MET A 14 -0.95 3.41 -8.20
C MET A 14 -1.70 3.34 -9.53
N ARG A 15 -1.94 2.12 -10.03
CA ARG A 15 -2.75 1.91 -11.24
C ARG A 15 -4.21 2.31 -11.02
N GLN A 16 -4.83 1.89 -9.92
CA GLN A 16 -6.20 2.32 -9.57
C GLN A 16 -6.31 3.84 -9.44
N TYR A 17 -5.29 4.51 -8.90
CA TYR A 17 -5.25 5.97 -8.83
C TYR A 17 -5.11 6.61 -10.23
N ALA A 18 -4.26 6.03 -11.10
CA ALA A 18 -4.07 6.50 -12.47
C ALA A 18 -5.31 6.28 -13.36
N ASP A 19 -6.05 5.20 -13.12
CA ASP A 19 -7.30 4.85 -13.80
C ASP A 19 -8.52 5.59 -13.18
N GLU A 20 -8.29 6.50 -12.22
CA GLU A 20 -9.31 7.26 -11.47
C GLU A 20 -10.36 6.38 -10.75
N GLU A 21 -10.05 5.10 -10.52
CA GLU A 21 -10.90 4.18 -9.76
C GLU A 21 -10.91 4.51 -8.26
N ILE A 22 -9.81 5.08 -7.76
CA ILE A 22 -9.70 5.59 -6.40
C ILE A 22 -9.29 7.07 -6.41
N ASP A 23 -9.82 7.83 -5.46
CA ASP A 23 -9.38 9.21 -5.26
C ASP A 23 -8.03 9.25 -4.52
N GLY A 24 -7.38 10.43 -4.56
CA GLY A 24 -6.09 10.61 -3.90
C GLY A 24 -6.14 10.43 -2.38
N ALA A 25 -7.32 10.63 -1.76
CA ALA A 25 -7.51 10.43 -0.32
C ALA A 25 -7.50 8.93 0.01
N THR A 26 -8.20 8.12 -0.77
CA THR A 26 -8.26 6.66 -0.70
C THR A 26 -6.88 6.06 -0.96
N TYR A 27 -6.15 6.56 -1.96
CA TYR A 27 -4.75 6.16 -2.19
C TYR A 27 -3.88 6.44 -0.96
N ALA A 28 -3.98 7.63 -0.37
CA ALA A 28 -3.20 8.00 0.81
C ALA A 28 -3.53 7.13 2.03
N GLU A 29 -4.82 6.83 2.28
CA GLU A 29 -5.25 5.96 3.38
C GLU A 29 -4.69 4.54 3.23
N ASN A 30 -4.82 3.95 2.04
CA ASN A 30 -4.30 2.61 1.74
C ASN A 30 -2.76 2.55 1.86
N MET A 31 -2.05 3.61 1.46
CA MET A 31 -0.59 3.70 1.62
C MET A 31 -0.18 3.74 3.09
N ILE A 32 -0.94 4.43 3.95
CA ILE A 32 -0.70 4.46 5.40
C ILE A 32 -0.93 3.07 6.00
N GLU A 33 -2.02 2.39 5.63
CA GLU A 33 -2.33 1.04 6.09
C GLU A 33 -1.24 0.04 5.68
N LEU A 34 -0.78 0.09 4.42
CA LEU A 34 0.30 -0.74 3.90
C LEU A 34 1.61 -0.53 4.65
N THR A 35 1.99 0.74 4.87
CA THR A 35 3.23 1.06 5.59
C THR A 35 3.16 0.63 7.05
N THR A 36 2.00 0.83 7.70
CA THR A 36 1.76 0.42 9.09
C THR A 36 1.82 -1.10 9.24
N SER A 37 1.22 -1.84 8.30
CA SER A 37 1.23 -3.31 8.29
C SER A 37 2.66 -3.85 8.18
N VAL A 38 3.47 -3.28 7.27
CA VAL A 38 4.88 -3.66 7.11
C VAL A 38 5.69 -3.30 8.36
N GLN A 39 5.43 -2.17 8.99
CA GLN A 39 6.11 -1.80 10.25
C GLN A 39 5.75 -2.76 11.38
N ASN A 40 4.48 -3.16 11.49
CA ASN A 40 4.05 -4.08 12.53
C ASN A 40 4.65 -5.47 12.34
N GLU A 41 4.71 -5.97 11.10
CA GLU A 41 5.38 -7.23 10.76
C GLU A 41 6.90 -7.21 11.04
N ASN A 42 7.54 -6.04 11.03
CA ASN A 42 8.97 -5.89 11.40
C ASN A 42 9.18 -5.60 12.90
N ASN A 43 8.14 -5.32 13.66
CA ASN A 43 8.20 -5.01 15.09
C ASN A 43 7.71 -6.18 15.98
N GLU A 44 7.41 -7.34 15.39
CA GLU A 44 7.16 -8.61 16.09
C GLU A 44 8.45 -9.44 16.31
N GLU A 45 9.59 -8.78 16.59
CA GLU A 45 10.82 -9.42 17.13
C GLU A 45 10.92 -9.27 18.66
#